data_AF-A0A3B1JDH1-F1
#
_entry.id   AF-A0A3B1JDH1-F1
#
_cell.length_a   1.000
_cell.length_b   1.000
_cell.length_c   1.000
_cell.angle_alpha   90.00
_cell.angle_beta   90.00
_cell.angle_gamma   90.00
#
_symmetry.space_group_name_H-M   'P 1'
#
loop_
_entity.id
_entity.type
_entity.pdbx_description
1 polymer ?
#
loop_
_entity_poly.entity_id
_entity_poly.type
_entity_poly.pdbx_seq_one_letter_code
_entity_poly.pdbx_strand_id
1 'polypeptide(L)'
;MPKRTLGDAQRDIRRCPKGHLEIFSVTHNQLEEIPAELGLLTKLTEINLANNKLTQIPQQLYDLIQLRKLCLARNSLKDLPEGILGWENLKTLDVAGNHLSMFPADFQFLALEELFFEGNNFVQFELFESFRVQEVFSLKELAARLILKEGMNKLSVLSRALPLYPDLQTMLSRWGRCALCFQRFLTTWLECVQFINLRKDMSLKSSQIVPVRVLLCSYSCFSKSGHSYYGVAKV
;
A
#
# COMPACT_ATOMS: atom_id res chain seq x y z
N MET A 1 3.14 -17.61 29.96
CA MET A 1 4.34 -17.86 29.15
C MET A 1 5.05 -16.54 28.89
N PRO A 2 6.39 -16.51 28.79
CA PRO A 2 7.10 -15.28 28.41
C PRO A 2 6.68 -14.84 27.01
N LYS A 3 6.50 -13.53 26.80
CA LYS A 3 6.15 -12.97 25.49
C LYS A 3 7.38 -13.05 24.58
N ARG A 4 7.20 -13.55 23.36
CA ARG A 4 8.27 -13.65 22.35
C ARG A 4 8.67 -12.26 21.87
N THR A 5 9.97 -12.10 21.64
CA THR A 5 10.62 -10.89 21.10
C THR A 5 10.91 -11.05 19.60
N LEU A 6 11.32 -9.96 18.94
CA LEU A 6 11.76 -9.98 17.54
C LEU A 6 12.91 -10.98 17.32
N GLY A 7 13.84 -11.07 18.28
CA GLY A 7 14.95 -12.02 18.23
C GLY A 7 14.50 -13.49 18.30
N ASP A 8 13.36 -13.77 18.93
CA ASP A 8 12.77 -15.11 18.93
C ASP A 8 12.17 -15.44 17.56
N ALA A 9 11.41 -14.51 16.98
CA ALA A 9 10.84 -14.68 15.65
C ALA A 9 11.91 -14.82 14.55
N GLN A 10 12.99 -14.02 14.62
CA GLN A 10 14.12 -14.14 13.70
C GLN A 10 14.85 -15.48 13.85
N ARG A 11 15.00 -16.00 15.07
CA ARG A 11 15.57 -17.33 15.30
C ARG A 11 14.69 -18.43 14.71
N ASP A 12 13.38 -18.34 14.87
CA ASP A 12 12.43 -19.29 14.30
C ASP A 12 12.52 -19.30 12.77
N ILE A 13 12.50 -18.12 12.13
CA ILE A 13 12.62 -17.97 10.67
C ILE A 13 13.96 -18.52 10.16
N ARG A 14 15.07 -18.25 10.86
CA ARG A 14 16.41 -18.75 10.46
C ARG A 14 16.56 -20.25 10.63
N ARG A 15 15.81 -20.86 11.55
CA ARG A 15 15.81 -22.32 11.80
C ARG A 15 14.89 -23.08 10.85
N CYS A 16 13.91 -22.42 10.25
CA CYS A 16 13.06 -23.03 9.25
C CYS A 16 13.86 -23.31 7.96
N PRO A 17 13.86 -24.55 7.44
CA PRO A 17 14.40 -24.82 6.12
C PRO A 17 13.62 -24.01 5.09
N LYS A 18 14.33 -23.13 4.36
CA LYS A 18 13.73 -22.30 3.31
C LYS A 18 12.93 -23.20 2.36
N GLY A 19 11.64 -22.92 2.19
CA GLY A 19 10.78 -23.61 1.23
C GLY A 19 9.90 -24.75 1.75
N HIS A 20 9.63 -24.85 3.05
CA HIS A 20 8.62 -25.79 3.59
C HIS A 20 7.57 -25.15 4.51
N LEU A 21 7.82 -23.94 4.99
CA LEU A 21 6.87 -23.29 5.90
C LEU A 21 5.73 -22.68 5.10
N GLU A 22 4.53 -23.23 5.31
CA GLU A 22 3.28 -22.71 4.73
C GLU A 22 2.52 -21.81 5.70
N ILE A 23 2.64 -22.07 7.00
CA ILE A 23 1.92 -21.31 8.04
C ILE A 23 2.92 -20.73 9.04
N PHE A 24 2.88 -19.42 9.23
CA PHE A 24 3.64 -18.71 10.26
C PHE A 24 2.71 -18.00 11.23
N SER A 25 2.75 -18.37 12.51
CA SER A 25 1.85 -17.82 13.54
C SER A 25 2.62 -17.43 14.79
N VAL A 26 2.57 -16.15 15.14
CA VAL A 26 3.19 -15.56 16.34
C VAL A 26 2.21 -14.57 16.97
N THR A 27 1.15 -15.08 17.60
CA THR A 27 0.09 -14.25 18.20
C THR A 27 0.32 -13.96 19.68
N HIS A 28 -0.24 -12.86 20.18
CA HIS A 28 -0.21 -12.48 21.61
C HIS A 28 1.21 -12.25 22.16
N ASN A 29 2.07 -11.58 21.38
CA ASN A 29 3.44 -11.27 21.76
C ASN A 29 3.68 -9.75 21.80
N GLN A 30 4.95 -9.33 21.79
CA GLN A 30 5.36 -7.92 21.79
C GLN A 30 6.21 -7.60 20.57
N LEU A 31 5.90 -8.21 19.41
CA LEU A 31 6.60 -7.88 18.18
C LEU A 31 6.27 -6.44 17.78
N GLU A 32 7.29 -5.60 17.69
CA GLU A 32 7.17 -4.22 17.21
C GLU A 32 7.38 -4.14 15.70
N GLU A 33 8.08 -5.12 15.12
CA GLU A 33 8.41 -5.19 13.70
C GLU A 33 8.22 -6.61 13.16
N ILE A 34 7.93 -6.70 11.86
CA ILE A 34 7.99 -7.97 11.12
C ILE A 34 9.41 -8.12 10.56
N PRO A 35 10.13 -9.20 10.85
CA PRO A 35 11.46 -9.42 10.29
C PRO A 35 11.39 -9.54 8.76
N ALA A 36 12.20 -8.76 8.04
CA ALA A 36 12.22 -8.73 6.57
C ALA A 36 12.54 -10.12 5.96
N GLU A 37 13.27 -10.97 6.69
CA GLU A 37 13.56 -12.34 6.27
C GLU A 37 12.30 -13.22 6.12
N LEU A 38 11.17 -12.84 6.70
CA LEU A 38 9.89 -13.53 6.50
C LEU A 38 9.46 -13.50 5.02
N GLY A 39 9.81 -12.43 4.29
CA GLY A 39 9.58 -12.34 2.84
C GLY A 39 10.34 -13.36 2.00
N LEU A 40 11.38 -14.00 2.56
CA LEU A 40 12.14 -15.06 1.86
C LEU A 40 11.42 -16.41 1.88
N LEU A 41 10.36 -16.56 2.68
CA LEU A 41 9.60 -17.80 2.81
C LEU A 41 8.44 -17.83 1.80
N THR A 42 8.78 -17.90 0.51
CA THR A 42 7.85 -17.77 -0.63
C THR A 42 6.74 -18.83 -0.71
N LYS A 43 6.81 -19.88 0.11
CA LYS A 43 5.74 -20.90 0.23
C LYS A 43 4.70 -20.58 1.31
N LEU A 44 4.84 -19.48 2.04
CA LEU A 44 3.85 -19.08 3.03
C LEU A 44 2.50 -18.83 2.38
N THR A 45 1.49 -19.53 2.89
CA THR A 45 0.08 -19.39 2.53
C THR A 45 -0.70 -18.70 3.64
N GLU A 46 -0.24 -18.78 4.90
CA GLU A 46 -0.89 -18.12 6.03
C GLU A 46 0.11 -17.44 6.97
N ILE A 47 -0.18 -16.18 7.31
CA ILE A 47 0.54 -15.42 8.32
C ILE A 47 -0.45 -14.91 9.36
N ASN A 48 -0.18 -15.21 10.63
CA ASN A 48 -0.95 -14.69 11.76
C ASN A 48 -0.03 -14.02 12.79
N LEU A 49 -0.09 -12.70 12.86
CA LEU A 49 0.65 -11.85 13.78
C LEU A 49 -0.29 -11.01 14.66
N ALA A 50 -1.51 -11.51 14.89
CA ALA A 50 -2.49 -10.80 15.70
C ALA A 50 -2.04 -10.59 17.15
N ASN A 51 -2.50 -9.50 17.78
CA ASN A 51 -2.17 -9.13 19.16
C ASN A 51 -0.65 -8.95 19.37
N ASN A 52 -0.05 -8.07 18.59
CA ASN A 52 1.34 -7.61 18.73
C ASN A 52 1.36 -6.07 18.80
N LYS A 53 2.51 -5.45 18.51
CA LYS A 53 2.71 -4.00 18.50
C LYS A 53 3.24 -3.52 17.14
N LEU A 54 2.91 -4.24 16.06
CA LEU A 54 3.43 -3.95 14.74
C LEU A 54 2.98 -2.57 14.27
N THR A 55 3.92 -1.74 13.83
CA THR A 55 3.61 -0.39 13.30
C THR A 55 3.64 -0.32 11.78
N GLN A 56 4.33 -1.25 11.12
CA GLN A 56 4.49 -1.29 9.67
C GLN A 56 4.61 -2.73 9.14
N ILE A 57 4.33 -2.89 7.85
CA ILE A 57 4.55 -4.12 7.09
C ILE A 57 5.74 -3.86 6.15
N PRO A 58 6.82 -4.66 6.20
CA PRO A 58 8.01 -4.43 5.39
C PRO A 58 7.76 -4.85 3.94
N GLN A 59 8.45 -4.20 3.00
CA GLN A 59 8.24 -4.40 1.56
C GLN A 59 8.48 -5.83 1.07
N GLN A 60 9.34 -6.56 1.74
CA GLN A 60 9.68 -7.94 1.43
C GLN A 60 8.47 -8.88 1.57
N LEU A 61 7.43 -8.50 2.33
CA LEU A 61 6.21 -9.31 2.43
C LEU A 61 5.38 -9.29 1.15
N TYR A 62 5.59 -8.33 0.23
CA TYR A 62 4.82 -8.25 -1.02
C TYR A 62 5.17 -9.40 -1.97
N ASP A 63 6.37 -9.96 -1.84
CA ASP A 63 6.86 -11.05 -2.69
C ASP A 63 6.25 -12.42 -2.33
N LEU A 64 5.43 -12.48 -1.27
CA LEU A 64 4.73 -13.69 -0.83
C LEU A 64 3.49 -13.97 -1.69
N ILE A 65 3.72 -14.28 -2.97
CA ILE A 65 2.67 -14.50 -3.98
C ILE A 65 1.71 -15.65 -3.65
N GLN A 66 2.10 -16.58 -2.77
CA GLN A 66 1.27 -17.72 -2.36
C GLN A 66 0.39 -17.42 -1.14
N LEU A 67 0.50 -16.22 -0.56
CA LEU A 67 -0.21 -15.84 0.66
C LEU A 67 -1.71 -15.78 0.39
N ARG A 68 -2.49 -16.56 1.15
CA ARG A 68 -3.95 -16.64 1.10
C ARG A 68 -4.62 -16.00 2.32
N LYS A 69 -3.95 -16.01 3.46
CA LYS A 69 -4.49 -15.45 4.71
C LYS A 69 -3.45 -14.60 5.43
N LEU A 70 -3.82 -13.37 5.74
CA LEU A 70 -2.99 -12.43 6.50
C LEU A 70 -3.81 -11.85 7.66
N CYS A 71 -3.44 -12.21 8.88
CA CYS A 71 -4.06 -11.71 10.10
C CYS A 71 -3.08 -10.83 10.87
N LEU A 72 -3.41 -9.54 10.95
CA LEU A 72 -2.68 -8.46 11.59
C LEU A 72 -3.55 -7.74 12.63
N ALA A 73 -4.63 -8.38 13.08
CA ALA A 73 -5.56 -7.80 14.04
C ALA A 73 -4.87 -7.35 15.33
N ARG A 74 -5.35 -6.25 15.94
CA ARG A 74 -4.89 -5.76 17.24
C ARG A 74 -3.38 -5.50 17.24
N ASN A 75 -2.96 -4.63 16.32
CA ASN A 75 -1.60 -4.09 16.21
C ASN A 75 -1.69 -2.55 16.21
N SER A 76 -0.66 -1.85 15.75
CA SER A 76 -0.61 -0.38 15.69
C SER A 76 -0.29 0.13 14.29
N LEU A 77 -0.76 -0.59 13.26
CA LEU A 77 -0.55 -0.22 11.86
C LEU A 77 -1.28 1.07 11.54
N LYS A 78 -0.57 2.04 10.95
CA LYS A 78 -1.15 3.32 10.51
C LYS A 78 -1.57 3.31 9.04
N ASP A 79 -0.86 2.52 8.25
CA ASP A 79 -1.09 2.37 6.82
C ASP A 79 -0.84 0.92 6.41
N LEU A 80 -1.52 0.50 5.36
CA LEU A 80 -1.12 -0.67 4.59
C LEU A 80 -0.21 -0.21 3.42
N PRO A 81 0.66 -1.10 2.94
CA PRO A 81 1.64 -0.75 1.92
C PRO A 81 1.04 -0.53 0.53
N GLU A 82 1.65 0.35 -0.28
CA GLU A 82 1.27 0.56 -1.70
C GLU A 82 1.58 -0.64 -2.61
N GLY A 83 2.38 -1.61 -2.15
CA GLY A 83 2.69 -2.83 -2.89
C GLY A 83 1.69 -3.97 -2.67
N ILE A 84 0.48 -3.68 -2.19
CA ILE A 84 -0.48 -4.69 -1.73
C ILE A 84 -0.92 -5.66 -2.84
N LEU A 85 -0.80 -5.24 -4.10
CA LEU A 85 -1.08 -6.10 -5.26
C LEU A 85 -0.16 -7.32 -5.35
N GLY A 86 1.01 -7.32 -4.71
CA GLY A 86 1.86 -8.52 -4.65
C GLY A 86 1.18 -9.71 -3.96
N TRP A 87 0.15 -9.45 -3.14
CA TRP A 87 -0.69 -10.48 -2.52
C TRP A 87 -1.85 -10.92 -3.43
N GLU A 88 -1.55 -11.23 -4.70
CA GLU A 88 -2.53 -11.56 -5.75
C GLU A 88 -3.49 -12.70 -5.35
N ASN A 89 -3.02 -13.65 -4.54
CA ASN A 89 -3.78 -14.82 -4.10
C ASN A 89 -4.44 -14.65 -2.72
N LEU A 90 -4.39 -13.46 -2.12
CA LEU A 90 -4.93 -13.21 -0.80
C LEU A 90 -6.46 -13.31 -0.83
N LYS A 91 -7.00 -14.10 0.09
CA LYS A 91 -8.43 -14.36 0.26
C LYS A 91 -8.97 -13.76 1.54
N THR A 92 -8.20 -13.83 2.61
CA THR A 92 -8.60 -13.30 3.92
C THR A 92 -7.59 -12.28 4.40
N LEU A 93 -8.05 -11.05 4.61
CA LEU A 93 -7.27 -9.99 5.25
C LEU A 93 -7.96 -9.54 6.54
N ASP A 94 -7.26 -9.65 7.66
CA ASP A 94 -7.73 -9.15 8.95
C ASP A 94 -6.77 -8.08 9.48
N VAL A 95 -7.26 -6.85 9.52
CA VAL A 95 -6.56 -5.66 10.02
C VAL A 95 -7.38 -4.95 11.11
N ALA A 96 -8.33 -5.66 11.72
CA ALA A 96 -9.18 -5.09 12.76
C ALA A 96 -8.36 -4.64 13.99
N GLY A 97 -8.75 -3.54 14.63
CA GLY A 97 -8.08 -3.00 15.82
C GLY A 97 -6.68 -2.46 15.52
N ASN A 98 -6.53 -1.69 14.44
CA ASN A 98 -5.32 -0.95 14.08
C ASN A 98 -5.63 0.56 14.07
N HIS A 99 -4.78 1.37 13.43
CA HIS A 99 -4.92 2.83 13.30
C HIS A 99 -4.96 3.27 11.84
N LEU A 100 -5.50 2.43 10.95
CA LEU A 100 -5.62 2.74 9.52
C LEU A 100 -6.57 3.92 9.30
N SER A 101 -6.13 4.87 8.48
CA SER A 101 -6.95 6.02 8.04
C SER A 101 -7.60 5.79 6.68
N MET A 102 -6.97 4.96 5.83
CA MET A 102 -7.47 4.54 4.53
C MET A 102 -6.73 3.30 4.04
N PHE A 103 -7.29 2.65 3.03
CA PHE A 103 -6.61 1.60 2.27
C PHE A 103 -5.69 2.22 1.20
N PRO A 104 -4.60 1.54 0.80
CA PRO A 104 -3.63 2.04 -0.17
C PRO A 104 -4.25 2.14 -1.57
N ALA A 105 -3.53 2.74 -2.51
CA ALA A 105 -3.95 2.70 -3.90
C ALA A 105 -4.10 1.23 -4.35
N ASP A 106 -4.97 1.01 -5.33
CA ASP A 106 -5.15 -0.30 -5.96
C ASP A 106 -5.77 -1.39 -5.05
N PHE A 107 -6.10 -1.09 -3.78
CA PHE A 107 -6.75 -2.03 -2.84
C PHE A 107 -7.98 -2.71 -3.43
N GLN A 108 -8.78 -1.98 -4.19
CA GLN A 108 -10.00 -2.44 -4.85
C GLN A 108 -9.78 -3.55 -5.89
N PHE A 109 -8.53 -3.78 -6.33
CA PHE A 109 -8.21 -4.84 -7.28
C PHE A 109 -7.84 -6.17 -6.61
N LEU A 110 -7.78 -6.22 -5.27
CA LEU A 110 -7.61 -7.47 -4.55
C LEU A 110 -8.88 -8.32 -4.61
N ALA A 111 -8.72 -9.61 -4.93
CA ALA A 111 -9.81 -10.58 -5.00
C ALA A 111 -10.06 -11.28 -3.65
N LEU A 112 -10.31 -10.46 -2.61
CA LEU A 112 -10.60 -10.93 -1.26
C LEU A 112 -11.97 -11.61 -1.18
N GLU A 113 -12.07 -12.59 -0.30
CA GLU A 113 -13.31 -13.26 0.10
C GLU A 113 -13.78 -12.75 1.47
N GLU A 114 -12.83 -12.43 2.35
CA GLU A 114 -13.07 -11.97 3.71
C GLU A 114 -12.16 -10.78 4.05
N LEU A 115 -12.76 -9.75 4.64
CA LEU A 115 -12.06 -8.55 5.11
C LEU A 115 -12.59 -8.17 6.49
N PHE A 116 -11.69 -8.07 7.46
CA PHE A 116 -11.99 -7.58 8.82
C PHE A 116 -11.17 -6.32 9.07
N PHE A 117 -11.82 -5.24 9.49
CA PHE A 117 -11.21 -3.91 9.56
C PHE A 117 -11.81 -3.02 10.66
N GLU A 118 -12.64 -3.59 11.52
CA GLU A 118 -13.32 -2.90 12.61
C GLU A 118 -12.32 -2.30 13.59
N GLY A 119 -12.64 -1.16 14.20
CA GLY A 119 -11.75 -0.53 15.19
C GLY A 119 -10.50 0.13 14.59
N ASN A 120 -10.60 0.63 13.35
CA ASN A 120 -9.64 1.53 12.71
C ASN A 120 -10.18 2.97 12.66
N ASN A 121 -9.32 3.93 12.31
CA ASN A 121 -9.62 5.37 12.30
C ASN A 121 -9.85 5.90 10.87
N PHE A 122 -10.73 5.23 10.12
CA PHE A 122 -10.96 5.56 8.71
C PHE A 122 -11.49 6.99 8.52
N VAL A 123 -10.96 7.68 7.52
CA VAL A 123 -11.43 9.02 7.11
C VAL A 123 -12.93 8.96 6.80
N GLN A 124 -13.68 9.88 7.39
CA GLN A 124 -15.12 10.00 7.17
C GLN A 124 -15.42 10.97 6.03
N PHE A 125 -16.54 10.76 5.36
CA PHE A 125 -16.98 11.62 4.26
C PHE A 125 -17.62 12.90 4.83
N GLU A 126 -16.79 13.90 5.11
CA GLU A 126 -17.21 15.25 5.49
C GLU A 126 -16.66 16.26 4.48
N LEU A 127 -17.53 17.05 3.86
CA LEU A 127 -17.16 17.98 2.79
C LEU A 127 -16.79 19.35 3.36
N PHE A 128 -15.61 19.84 2.96
CA PHE A 128 -15.13 21.19 3.25
C PHE A 128 -14.77 21.91 1.96
N GLU A 129 -15.07 23.21 1.89
CA GLU A 129 -14.60 24.05 0.80
C GLU A 129 -13.10 24.31 0.93
N SER A 130 -12.36 24.21 -0.17
CA SER A 130 -10.94 24.54 -0.23
C SER A 130 -10.68 25.61 -1.29
N PHE A 131 -9.72 26.48 -1.02
CA PHE A 131 -9.31 27.54 -1.95
C PHE A 131 -8.32 27.02 -2.99
N ARG A 132 -8.42 27.54 -4.21
CA ARG A 132 -7.52 27.20 -5.31
C ARG A 132 -6.16 27.87 -5.10
N VAL A 133 -5.10 27.09 -4.99
CA VAL A 133 -3.72 27.61 -5.08
C VAL A 133 -3.26 27.48 -6.52
N GLN A 134 -2.62 28.52 -7.08
CA GLN A 134 -1.97 28.42 -8.38
C GLN A 134 -0.89 27.34 -8.34
N GLU A 135 -0.98 26.40 -9.25
CA GLU A 135 -0.05 25.28 -9.34
C GLU A 135 1.13 25.63 -10.24
N VAL A 136 2.34 25.65 -9.66
CA VAL A 136 3.60 25.74 -10.41
C VAL A 136 4.41 24.48 -10.14
N PHE A 137 4.62 23.65 -11.16
CA PHE A 137 5.47 22.48 -11.02
C PHE A 137 6.93 22.90 -10.87
N SER A 138 7.65 22.23 -9.96
CA SER A 138 9.10 22.38 -9.90
C SER A 138 9.74 21.88 -11.19
N LEU A 139 10.92 22.42 -11.53
CA LEU A 139 11.72 21.91 -12.66
C LEU A 139 12.01 20.41 -12.53
N LYS A 140 12.20 19.93 -11.28
CA LYS A 140 12.36 18.51 -10.97
C LYS A 140 11.16 17.68 -11.44
N GLU A 141 9.95 18.13 -11.13
CA GLU A 141 8.71 17.45 -11.51
C GLU A 141 8.50 17.50 -13.04
N LEU A 142 8.73 18.66 -13.67
CA LEU A 142 8.64 18.80 -15.13
C LEU A 142 9.64 17.89 -15.86
N ALA A 143 10.89 17.86 -15.41
CA ALA A 143 11.93 16.99 -15.96
C ALA A 143 11.58 15.51 -15.75
N ALA A 144 11.11 15.13 -14.56
CA ALA A 144 10.73 13.75 -14.28
C ALA A 144 9.57 13.29 -15.19
N ARG A 145 8.55 14.12 -15.42
CA ARG A 145 7.45 13.81 -16.35
C ARG A 145 7.94 13.58 -17.77
N LEU A 146 8.85 14.42 -18.27
CA LEU A 146 9.45 14.26 -19.58
C LEU A 146 10.23 12.94 -19.66
N ILE A 147 11.09 12.68 -18.69
CA ILE A 147 11.91 11.46 -18.64
C ILE A 147 11.03 10.21 -18.51
N LEU A 148 9.98 10.22 -17.68
CA LEU A 148 9.07 9.07 -17.53
C LEU A 148 8.21 8.84 -18.78
N LYS A 149 7.92 9.89 -19.54
CA LYS A 149 7.19 9.80 -20.82
C LYS A 149 8.08 9.22 -21.92
N GLU A 150 9.34 9.66 -22.01
CA GLU A 150 10.28 9.25 -23.07
C GLU A 150 11.05 7.97 -22.75
N GLY A 151 11.47 7.78 -21.49
CA GLY A 151 12.30 6.66 -21.05
C GLY A 151 11.62 5.28 -21.11
N MET A 152 10.30 5.23 -21.27
CA MET A 152 9.54 4.01 -21.57
C MET A 152 9.73 3.55 -23.02
N ASN A 153 10.18 4.43 -23.91
CA ASN A 153 10.67 4.04 -25.22
C ASN A 153 12.08 3.46 -25.05
N LYS A 154 12.20 2.13 -25.14
CA LYS A 154 13.47 1.40 -25.01
C LYS A 154 14.54 1.88 -26.01
N LEU A 155 14.14 2.53 -27.10
CA LEU A 155 15.03 3.06 -28.15
C LEU A 155 15.46 4.52 -27.92
N SER A 156 14.97 5.19 -26.87
CA SER A 156 15.32 6.59 -26.60
C SER A 156 16.78 6.74 -26.13
N VAL A 157 17.36 7.93 -26.34
CA VAL A 157 18.68 8.23 -25.76
C VAL A 157 18.64 8.15 -24.24
N LEU A 158 17.51 8.56 -23.64
CA LEU A 158 17.29 8.52 -22.21
C LEU A 158 17.24 7.11 -21.64
N SER A 159 16.57 6.15 -22.29
CA SER A 159 16.52 4.76 -21.82
C SER A 159 17.90 4.10 -21.78
N ARG A 160 18.81 4.49 -22.69
CA ARG A 160 20.21 4.02 -22.71
C ARG A 160 21.09 4.72 -21.67
N ALA A 161 20.81 5.99 -21.37
CA ALA A 161 21.59 6.78 -20.43
C ALA A 161 21.19 6.55 -18.96
N LEU A 162 19.91 6.28 -18.68
CA LEU A 162 19.38 6.10 -17.32
C LEU A 162 20.15 5.08 -16.46
N PRO A 163 20.62 3.92 -17.00
CA PRO A 163 21.46 2.97 -16.27
C PRO A 163 22.76 3.54 -15.71
N LEU A 164 23.25 4.66 -16.24
CA LEU A 164 24.47 5.32 -15.75
C LEU A 164 24.23 6.17 -14.50
N TYR A 165 22.97 6.37 -14.10
CA TYR A 165 22.57 7.27 -13.02
C TYR A 165 21.67 6.54 -12.00
N PRO A 166 22.24 5.73 -11.09
CA PRO A 166 21.46 4.90 -10.17
C PRO A 166 20.55 5.74 -9.25
N ASP A 167 21.03 6.87 -8.74
CA ASP A 167 20.20 7.75 -7.89
C ASP A 167 18.98 8.29 -8.64
N LEU A 168 19.15 8.59 -9.93
CA LEU A 168 18.05 9.02 -10.80
C LEU A 168 17.06 7.87 -11.02
N GLN A 169 17.53 6.64 -11.20
CA GLN A 169 16.66 5.47 -11.30
C GLN A 169 15.88 5.21 -10.01
N THR A 170 16.55 5.28 -8.86
CA THR A 170 15.91 5.12 -7.54
C THR A 170 14.90 6.22 -7.27
N MET A 171 15.18 7.46 -7.70
CA MET A 171 14.21 8.54 -7.61
C MET A 171 13.02 8.26 -8.52
N LEU A 172 13.27 7.96 -9.80
CA LEU A 172 12.22 7.75 -10.80
C LEU A 172 11.39 6.50 -10.55
N SER A 173 11.90 5.48 -9.85
CA SER A 173 11.14 4.26 -9.52
C SER A 173 9.97 4.53 -8.58
N ARG A 174 9.96 5.67 -7.87
CA ARG A 174 8.90 6.10 -6.96
C ARG A 174 7.80 6.91 -7.66
N TRP A 175 7.72 6.85 -8.99
CA TRP A 175 6.71 7.53 -9.77
C TRP A 175 5.29 7.04 -9.41
N GLY A 176 4.33 7.96 -9.44
CA GLY A 176 2.90 7.66 -9.32
C GLY A 176 2.18 7.79 -10.66
N ARG A 177 1.01 7.17 -10.77
CA ARG A 177 0.12 7.29 -11.93
C ARG A 177 -1.14 8.05 -11.54
N CYS A 178 -1.48 9.09 -12.29
CA CYS A 178 -2.70 9.85 -12.04
C CYS A 178 -3.93 8.98 -12.30
N ALA A 179 -4.83 8.85 -11.34
CA ALA A 179 -6.07 8.09 -11.52
C ALA A 179 -6.99 8.67 -12.59
N LEU A 180 -6.89 9.98 -12.87
CA LEU A 180 -7.76 10.66 -13.83
C LEU A 180 -7.19 10.76 -15.26
N CYS A 181 -5.96 11.25 -15.42
CA CYS A 181 -5.35 11.48 -16.74
C CYS A 181 -4.35 10.40 -17.15
N PHE A 182 -4.10 9.42 -16.28
CA PHE A 182 -3.15 8.31 -16.47
C PHE A 182 -1.70 8.72 -16.71
N GLN A 183 -1.38 10.01 -16.62
CA GLN A 183 -0.02 10.52 -16.72
C GLN A 183 0.80 10.14 -15.48
N ARG A 184 2.10 9.93 -15.71
CA ARG A 184 3.07 9.66 -14.66
C ARG A 184 3.53 10.97 -14.03
N PHE A 185 3.83 10.94 -12.75
CA PHE A 185 4.34 12.09 -12.00
C PHE A 185 5.29 11.58 -10.90
N LEU A 186 6.15 12.45 -10.38
CA LEU A 186 7.15 12.04 -9.39
C LEU A 186 6.75 12.48 -7.98
N THR A 187 6.32 13.71 -7.80
CA THR A 187 5.86 14.22 -6.50
C THR A 187 4.35 14.12 -6.40
N THR A 188 3.86 13.34 -5.43
CA THR A 188 2.43 13.32 -5.08
C THR A 188 1.98 14.72 -4.72
N TRP A 189 1.01 15.22 -5.49
CA TRP A 189 0.57 16.61 -5.37
C TRP A 189 -0.56 16.75 -4.34
N LEU A 190 -1.51 15.81 -4.34
CA LEU A 190 -2.59 15.74 -3.34
C LEU A 190 -2.90 14.27 -3.03
N GLU A 191 -2.87 13.91 -1.74
CA GLU A 191 -3.42 12.65 -1.28
C GLU A 191 -4.95 12.76 -1.32
N CYS A 192 -5.55 12.09 -2.31
CA CYS A 192 -6.98 12.04 -2.46
C CYS A 192 -7.52 10.73 -1.87
N VAL A 193 -8.82 10.71 -1.65
CA VAL A 193 -9.58 9.54 -1.25
C VAL A 193 -10.72 9.30 -2.23
N GLN A 194 -10.94 8.03 -2.54
CA GLN A 194 -12.17 7.54 -3.14
C GLN A 194 -12.88 6.65 -2.13
N PHE A 195 -14.19 6.81 -2.02
CA PHE A 195 -15.02 5.95 -1.18
C PHE A 195 -15.61 4.86 -2.06
N ILE A 196 -15.19 3.61 -1.83
CA ILE A 196 -15.66 2.44 -2.58
C ILE A 196 -16.61 1.61 -1.74
N ASN A 197 -17.56 0.94 -2.37
CA ASN A 197 -18.47 0.01 -1.74
C ASN A 197 -17.92 -1.42 -1.88
N LEU A 198 -17.62 -2.07 -0.74
CA LEU A 198 -16.99 -3.40 -0.72
C LEU A 198 -17.80 -4.46 -1.50
N ARG A 199 -19.14 -4.37 -1.50
CA ARG A 199 -19.99 -5.32 -2.24
C ARG A 199 -19.98 -5.05 -3.74
N LYS A 200 -20.14 -3.79 -4.14
CA LYS A 200 -20.26 -3.43 -5.57
C LYS A 200 -18.91 -3.47 -6.28
N ASP A 201 -17.86 -2.98 -5.61
CA ASP A 201 -16.57 -2.74 -6.24
C ASP A 201 -15.58 -3.91 -6.04
N MET A 202 -15.76 -4.72 -4.99
CA MET A 202 -14.88 -5.86 -4.66
C MET A 202 -15.61 -7.20 -4.54
N SER A 203 -16.92 -7.26 -4.78
CA SER A 203 -17.74 -8.48 -4.66
C SER A 203 -17.74 -9.13 -3.26
N LEU A 204 -17.43 -8.37 -2.20
CA LEU A 204 -17.47 -8.84 -0.82
C LEU A 204 -18.92 -8.93 -0.29
N LYS A 205 -19.13 -9.72 0.76
CA LYS A 205 -20.45 -9.82 1.42
C LYS A 205 -20.88 -8.50 2.09
N SER A 206 -19.92 -7.76 2.65
CA SER A 206 -20.17 -6.48 3.34
C SER A 206 -20.53 -5.37 2.35
N SER A 207 -21.56 -4.57 2.65
CA SER A 207 -21.93 -3.39 1.88
C SER A 207 -21.31 -2.10 2.41
N GLN A 208 -20.37 -2.19 3.36
CA GLN A 208 -19.70 -1.03 3.92
C GLN A 208 -18.93 -0.26 2.85
N ILE A 209 -18.79 1.04 3.09
CA ILE A 209 -18.00 1.94 2.26
C ILE A 209 -16.67 2.18 2.97
N VAL A 210 -15.57 2.06 2.23
CA VAL A 210 -14.22 2.27 2.78
C VAL A 210 -13.47 3.32 1.98
N PRO A 211 -12.62 4.14 2.64
CA PRO A 211 -11.76 5.09 1.96
C PRO A 211 -10.53 4.36 1.38
N VAL A 212 -10.29 4.57 0.09
CA VAL A 212 -9.14 4.07 -0.66
C VAL A 212 -8.33 5.27 -1.17
N ARG A 213 -7.02 5.23 -0.97
CA ARG A 213 -6.10 6.26 -1.43
C ARG A 213 -6.15 6.37 -2.96
N VAL A 214 -6.19 7.61 -3.44
CA VAL A 214 -6.13 7.94 -4.85
C VAL A 214 -5.06 8.98 -5.08
N LEU A 215 -4.27 8.80 -6.13
CA LEU A 215 -3.24 9.74 -6.50
C LEU A 215 -3.66 10.57 -7.71
N LEU A 216 -3.65 11.89 -7.54
CA LEU A 216 -3.84 12.86 -8.62
C LEU A 216 -2.56 13.66 -8.85
N CYS A 217 -2.28 13.93 -10.12
CA CYS A 217 -1.03 14.58 -10.51
C CYS A 217 -1.08 16.11 -10.47
N SER A 218 -2.23 16.73 -10.21
CA SER A 218 -2.42 18.18 -10.26
C SER A 218 -3.76 18.68 -9.73
N TYR A 219 -3.83 19.97 -9.36
CA TYR A 219 -5.11 20.64 -9.04
C TYR A 219 -6.02 20.70 -10.26
N SER A 220 -5.43 20.82 -11.45
CA SER A 220 -6.15 20.76 -12.72
C SER A 220 -6.88 19.42 -12.88
N CYS A 221 -6.27 18.30 -12.48
CA CYS A 221 -6.97 17.01 -12.47
C CYS A 221 -8.04 16.98 -11.39
N PHE A 222 -7.73 17.43 -10.17
CA PHE A 222 -8.67 17.45 -9.05
C PHE A 222 -9.91 18.35 -9.28
N SER A 223 -9.77 19.40 -10.09
CA SER A 223 -10.86 20.33 -10.39
C SER A 223 -11.73 19.92 -11.58
N LYS A 224 -11.39 18.82 -12.27
CA LYS A 224 -12.22 18.36 -13.40
C LYS A 224 -13.54 17.81 -12.86
N SER A 225 -14.63 18.16 -13.51
CA SER A 225 -15.93 17.60 -13.19
C SER A 225 -16.01 16.11 -13.55
N GLY A 226 -16.86 15.38 -12.84
CA GLY A 226 -17.23 14.01 -13.18
C GLY A 226 -16.42 12.89 -12.54
N HIS A 227 -15.46 13.19 -11.65
CA HIS A 227 -14.80 12.17 -10.82
C HIS A 227 -15.28 12.21 -9.36
N SER A 228 -15.11 11.11 -8.63
CA SER A 228 -15.51 10.92 -7.23
C SER A 228 -14.29 10.86 -6.29
N TYR A 229 -13.37 11.80 -6.47
CA TYR A 229 -12.14 11.92 -5.69
C TYR A 229 -12.19 13.15 -4.81
N TYR A 230 -11.82 13.00 -3.55
CA TYR A 230 -11.92 14.04 -2.53
C TYR A 230 -10.56 14.27 -1.89
N GLY A 231 -10.22 15.52 -1.54
CA GLY A 231 -9.00 15.82 -0.80
C GLY A 231 -9.14 15.39 0.66
N VAL A 232 -8.05 14.93 1.28
CA VAL A 232 -8.04 14.59 2.71
C VAL A 232 -7.59 15.82 3.50
N ALA A 233 -8.46 16.36 4.36
CA ALA A 233 -8.10 17.39 5.32
C ALA A 233 -7.59 16.74 6.62
N LYS A 234 -6.44 17.19 7.14
CA LYS A 234 -6.01 16.87 8.50
C LYS A 234 -6.64 17.88 9.45
N VAL A 235 -7.59 17.43 10.26
CA VAL A 235 -8.15 18.20 11.38
C VAL A 235 -7.19 18.13 12.56
#